data_AF-A0AAU6E2M8-F1
#
_entry.id   AF-A0AAU6E2M8-F1
#
_cell.length_a   1.000
_cell.length_b   1.000
_cell.length_c   1.000
_cell.angle_alpha   90.00
_cell.angle_beta   90.00
_cell.angle_gamma   90.00
#
_symmetry.space_group_name_H-M   'P 1'
#
loop_
_entity.id
_entity.type
_entity.pdbx_description
1 polymer ?
#
loop_
_entity_poly.entity_id
_entity_poly.type
_entity_poly.pdbx_seq_one_letter_code
_entity_poly.pdbx_strand_id
1 'polypeptide(L)'
;MDNCRAVPPAVDEATVESQDKALAVVQRLLIERGIRAHRHHTISLGLFANSAAAWPDQPPLRSWMERHPPELTVKGPQGWRMATVTMGPRSGSYLVSLRDGSGPQAVRSEHPEQVVALIVAARGA
;
A
#
# COMPACT_ATOMS: atom_id res chain seq x y z
N MET A 1 -25.94 -18.49 6.88
CA MET A 1 -25.53 -17.39 5.97
C MET A 1 -24.66 -16.48 6.82
N ASP A 2 -23.43 -16.92 6.99
CA ASP A 2 -22.49 -16.35 7.94
C ASP A 2 -21.65 -15.34 7.17
N ASN A 3 -21.98 -14.07 7.36
CA ASN A 3 -21.16 -12.95 6.92
C ASN A 3 -19.89 -12.94 7.76
N CYS A 4 -18.95 -13.85 7.45
CA CYS A 4 -17.57 -13.79 7.90
C CYS A 4 -16.94 -12.55 7.26
N ARG A 5 -17.13 -11.40 7.91
CA ARG A 5 -16.40 -10.17 7.63
C ARG A 5 -14.94 -10.48 7.89
N ALA A 6 -14.22 -10.83 6.83
CA ALA A 6 -12.79 -11.14 6.90
C ALA A 6 -12.08 -9.94 7.52
N VAL A 7 -11.70 -10.06 8.78
CA VAL A 7 -10.80 -9.12 9.43
C VAL A 7 -9.51 -9.19 8.61
N PRO A 8 -9.09 -8.11 7.93
CA PRO A 8 -7.82 -8.13 7.23
C PRO A 8 -6.73 -8.47 8.26
N PRO A 9 -5.84 -9.45 7.98
CA PRO A 9 -4.83 -9.85 8.93
C PRO A 9 -3.96 -8.63 9.26
N ALA A 10 -3.77 -8.36 10.56
CA ALA A 10 -2.83 -7.34 11.02
C ALA A 10 -1.47 -7.65 10.40
N VAL A 11 -0.99 -6.78 9.51
CA VAL A 11 0.27 -6.97 8.80
C VAL A 11 1.41 -6.85 9.83
N ASP A 12 2.20 -7.91 9.95
CA ASP A 12 3.34 -7.97 10.86
C ASP A 12 4.40 -6.93 10.49
N GLU A 13 5.10 -6.37 11.48
CA GLU A 13 6.07 -5.28 11.30
C GLU A 13 7.22 -5.69 10.37
N ALA A 14 7.69 -6.92 10.50
CA ALA A 14 8.71 -7.49 9.61
C ALA A 14 8.22 -7.58 8.15
N THR A 15 6.92 -7.81 7.95
CA THR A 15 6.32 -7.86 6.61
C THR A 15 6.25 -6.46 6.01
N VAL A 16 5.87 -5.44 6.79
CA VAL A 16 5.84 -4.05 6.34
C VAL A 16 7.24 -3.56 5.97
N GLU A 17 8.27 -3.89 6.77
CA GLU A 17 9.65 -3.50 6.48
C GLU A 17 10.18 -4.17 5.20
N SER A 18 9.88 -5.45 5.01
CA SER A 18 10.24 -6.18 3.78
C SER A 18 9.58 -5.56 2.54
N GLN A 19 8.29 -5.24 2.64
CA GLN A 19 7.54 -4.57 1.57
C GLN A 19 8.09 -3.17 1.28
N ASP A 20 8.48 -2.41 2.31
CA ASP A 20 9.09 -1.10 2.13
C ASP A 20 10.43 -1.17 1.39
N LYS A 21 11.29 -2.14 1.76
CA LYS A 21 12.54 -2.41 1.05
C LYS A 21 12.29 -2.76 -0.41
N ALA A 22 11.29 -3.59 -0.70
CA ALA A 22 10.92 -3.95 -2.06
C ALA A 22 10.44 -2.75 -2.89
N LEU A 23 9.65 -1.84 -2.29
CA LEU A 23 9.21 -0.61 -2.96
C LEU A 23 10.33 0.42 -3.11
N ALA A 24 11.30 0.45 -2.20
CA ALA A 24 12.48 1.31 -2.31
C ALA A 24 13.32 0.98 -3.56
N VAL A 25 13.43 -0.30 -3.92
CA VAL A 25 14.10 -0.74 -5.17
C VAL A 25 13.37 -0.17 -6.39
N VAL A 26 12.05 -0.32 -6.46
CA VAL A 26 11.24 0.21 -7.57
C VAL A 26 11.35 1.74 -7.64
N GLN A 27 11.28 2.43 -6.49
CA GLN A 27 11.44 3.88 -6.43
C GLN A 27 12.79 4.33 -6.99
N ARG A 28 13.89 3.65 -6.63
CA ARG A 28 15.23 3.96 -7.13
C ARG A 28 15.30 3.82 -8.65
N LEU A 29 14.79 2.71 -9.20
CA LEU A 29 14.78 2.48 -10.65
C LEU A 29 13.95 3.55 -11.40
N LEU A 30 12.84 4.00 -10.82
CA LEU A 30 12.03 5.09 -11.39
C LEU A 30 12.79 6.42 -11.38
N ILE A 31 13.49 6.74 -10.28
CA ILE A 31 14.30 7.96 -10.16
C ILE A 31 15.45 7.95 -11.17
N GLU A 32 16.13 6.81 -11.36
CA GLU A 32 17.17 6.64 -12.38
C GLU A 32 16.64 6.90 -13.80
N ARG A 33 15.34 6.69 -14.04
CA ARG A 33 14.64 7.02 -15.30
C ARG A 33 14.07 8.45 -15.32
N GLY A 34 14.38 9.27 -14.32
CA GLY A 34 13.87 10.64 -14.19
C GLY A 34 12.38 10.73 -13.83
N ILE A 35 11.79 9.67 -13.28
CA ILE A 35 10.39 9.60 -12.88
C ILE A 35 10.27 9.89 -11.38
N ARG A 36 9.39 10.83 -11.03
CA ARG A 36 9.12 11.18 -9.63
C ARG A 36 8.19 10.16 -8.99
N ALA A 37 8.70 9.45 -7.98
CA ALA A 37 7.96 8.46 -7.22
C ALA A 37 8.08 8.72 -5.72
N HIS A 38 6.96 8.68 -5.00
CA HIS A 38 6.86 8.97 -3.57
C HIS A 38 6.28 7.77 -2.83
N ARG A 39 6.97 7.30 -1.77
CA ARG A 39 6.45 6.27 -0.87
C ARG A 39 5.62 6.90 0.24
N HIS A 40 4.45 6.33 0.49
CA HIS A 40 3.50 6.76 1.50
C HIS A 40 3.12 5.55 2.34
N HIS A 41 3.12 5.74 3.66
CA HIS A 41 2.66 4.75 4.64
C HIS A 41 1.37 5.27 5.28
N THR A 42 0.33 4.45 5.32
CA THR A 42 -0.92 4.81 5.97
C THR A 42 -1.11 3.96 7.22
N ILE A 43 -1.26 4.64 8.36
CA ILE A 43 -1.57 4.01 9.65
C ILE A 43 -2.92 4.56 10.09
N SER A 44 -3.89 3.68 10.29
CA SER A 44 -5.21 4.03 10.82
C SER A 44 -5.23 3.78 12.32
N LEU A 45 -5.59 4.82 13.09
CA LEU A 45 -5.76 4.72 14.53
C LEU A 45 -7.26 4.85 14.86
N GLY A 46 -7.85 3.79 15.39
CA GLY A 46 -9.23 3.78 15.88
C GLY A 46 -9.29 4.07 17.37
N LEU A 47 -9.94 5.17 17.75
CA LEU A 47 -10.30 5.48 19.14
C LEU A 47 -11.80 5.23 19.32
N PHE A 48 -12.18 4.31 20.21
CA PHE A 48 -13.58 4.18 20.61
C PHE A 48 -13.92 5.31 21.59
N ALA A 49 -14.85 6.18 21.22
CA ALA A 49 -15.45 7.12 22.16
C ALA A 49 -16.53 6.40 22.95
N ASN A 50 -16.25 6.04 24.20
CA ASN A 50 -17.29 5.64 25.15
C ASN A 50 -18.06 6.89 25.60
N SER A 51 -19.09 7.28 24.85
CA SER A 51 -20.09 8.22 25.37
C SER A 51 -21.22 7.47 26.06
N ALA A 52 -20.92 6.79 27.17
CA ALA A 52 -21.92 6.36 28.13
C ALA A 52 -21.25 6.19 29.49
N ALA A 53 -21.68 7.02 30.44
CA ALA A 53 -21.54 6.93 31.89
C ALA A 53 -20.45 5.99 32.43
N ALA A 54 -19.43 6.56 33.07
CA ALA A 54 -18.46 5.83 33.87
C ALA A 54 -19.15 4.95 34.93
N TRP A 55 -19.16 3.63 34.69
CA TRP A 55 -19.42 2.60 35.71
C TRP A 55 -18.07 2.07 36.23
N PRO A 56 -17.92 1.74 37.53
CA PRO A 56 -16.60 1.65 38.15
C PRO A 56 -15.79 0.38 37.82
N ASP A 57 -16.35 -0.57 37.06
CA ASP A 57 -15.79 -1.93 36.91
C ASP A 57 -15.48 -2.36 35.46
N GLN A 58 -15.38 -1.43 34.50
CA GLN A 58 -15.01 -1.79 33.11
C GLN A 58 -13.49 -1.71 32.86
N PRO A 59 -12.86 -2.76 32.28
CA PRO A 59 -11.44 -2.74 31.92
C PRO A 59 -11.16 -1.71 30.81
N PRO A 60 -9.93 -1.16 30.74
CA PRO A 60 -9.64 0.00 29.92
C PRO A 60 -9.80 -0.27 28.42
N LEU A 61 -10.31 0.74 27.72
CA LEU A 61 -10.61 0.76 26.30
C LEU A 61 -9.47 0.21 25.43
N ARG A 62 -9.77 -0.82 24.64
CA ARG A 62 -8.87 -1.37 23.62
C ARG A 62 -8.83 -0.43 22.42
N SER A 63 -7.76 0.36 22.29
CA SER A 63 -7.41 0.99 21.02
C SER A 63 -6.96 -0.10 20.04
N TRP A 64 -7.21 0.12 18.75
CA TRP A 64 -6.67 -0.74 17.70
C TRP A 64 -5.96 0.12 16.65
N MET A 65 -4.83 -0.41 16.16
CA MET A 65 -4.00 0.22 15.15
C MET A 65 -4.03 -0.68 13.91
N GLU A 66 -4.56 -0.18 12.80
CA GLU A 66 -4.46 -0.83 11.49
C GLU A 66 -3.25 -0.27 10.75
N ARG A 67 -2.35 -1.15 10.32
CA ARG A 67 -1.26 -0.79 9.41
C ARG A 67 -1.65 -1.21 8.01
N HIS A 68 -1.69 -0.26 7.09
CA HIS A 68 -1.90 -0.54 5.67
C HIS A 68 -0.58 -0.90 5.01
N PRO A 69 -0.59 -1.74 3.95
CA PRO A 69 0.60 -1.97 3.14
C PRO A 69 1.19 -0.65 2.63
N PRO A 70 2.52 -0.53 2.52
CA PRO A 70 3.13 0.65 1.95
C PRO A 70 2.72 0.81 0.49
N GLU A 71 2.54 2.07 0.07
CA GLU A 71 2.18 2.42 -1.30
C GLU A 71 3.23 3.35 -1.92
N LEU A 72 3.58 3.10 -3.17
CA LEU A 72 4.44 3.93 -3.99
C LEU A 72 3.59 4.62 -5.05
N THR A 73 3.42 5.93 -4.90
CA THR A 73 2.69 6.76 -5.86
C THR A 73 3.67 7.34 -6.88
N VAL A 74 3.38 7.11 -8.16
CA VAL A 74 4.14 7.67 -9.28
C VAL A 74 3.37 8.84 -9.88
N LYS A 75 4.06 9.99 -10.01
CA LYS A 75 3.49 11.20 -10.59
C LYS A 75 4.06 11.44 -11.98
N GLY A 76 3.18 11.84 -12.89
CA GLY A 76 3.55 12.28 -14.23
C GLY A 76 4.16 13.67 -14.26
N PRO A 77 4.62 14.12 -15.44
CA PRO A 77 5.25 15.44 -15.61
C PRO A 77 4.31 16.60 -15.23
N GLN A 78 3.00 16.41 -15.40
CA GLN A 78 1.97 17.39 -15.03
C GLN A 78 1.58 17.35 -13.54
N GLY A 79 2.26 16.54 -12.72
CA GLY A 79 1.99 16.40 -11.28
C GLY A 79 0.85 15.47 -10.92
N TRP A 80 0.05 15.02 -11.90
CA TRP A 80 -1.01 14.04 -11.70
C TRP A 80 -0.47 12.65 -11.36
N ARG A 81 -1.19 11.90 -10.51
CA ARG A 81 -0.90 10.49 -10.23
C ARG A 81 -1.12 9.65 -11.50
N MET A 82 -0.09 8.93 -11.93
CA MET A 82 -0.13 8.03 -13.10
C MET A 82 -0.24 6.57 -12.70
N ALA A 83 0.42 6.18 -11.60
CA ALA A 83 0.39 4.82 -11.11
C ALA A 83 0.47 4.79 -9.58
N THR A 84 -0.14 3.77 -8.99
CA THR A 84 0.09 3.36 -7.61
C THR A 84 0.66 1.95 -7.65
N VAL A 85 1.77 1.74 -6.95
CA VAL A 85 2.38 0.41 -6.76
C VAL A 85 2.26 0.05 -5.29
N THR A 86 1.76 -1.13 -4.97
CA THR A 86 1.74 -1.69 -3.62
C THR A 86 2.21 -3.13 -3.64
N MET A 87 2.36 -3.77 -2.48
CA MET A 87 2.73 -5.18 -2.35
C MET A 87 1.50 -6.01 -2.00
N GLY A 88 1.28 -7.09 -2.75
CA GLY A 88 0.21 -8.04 -2.49
C GLY A 88 0.42 -8.76 -1.15
N PRO A 89 -0.56 -8.74 -0.22
CA PRO A 89 -0.37 -9.19 1.16
C PRO A 89 -0.16 -10.71 1.31
N ARG A 90 -0.51 -11.52 0.29
CA ARG A 90 -0.38 -12.99 0.33
C ARG A 90 0.70 -13.53 -0.59
N SER A 91 0.90 -12.91 -1.74
CA SER A 91 1.81 -13.38 -2.79
C SER A 91 3.18 -12.73 -2.75
N GLY A 92 3.33 -11.60 -2.05
CA GLY A 92 4.56 -10.79 -2.14
C GLY A 92 4.77 -10.15 -3.52
N SER A 93 3.84 -10.29 -4.46
CA SER A 93 3.93 -9.70 -5.79
C SER A 93 3.63 -8.20 -5.74
N TYR A 94 4.30 -7.40 -6.57
CA TYR A 94 3.92 -6.02 -6.81
C TYR A 94 2.54 -5.96 -7.46
N LEU A 95 1.70 -5.05 -6.99
CA LEU A 95 0.41 -4.72 -7.57
C LEU A 95 0.49 -3.31 -8.14
N VAL A 96 0.37 -3.19 -9.45
CA VAL A 96 0.51 -1.92 -10.19
C VAL A 96 -0.88 -1.49 -10.68
N SER A 97 -1.39 -0.40 -10.13
CA SER A 97 -2.63 0.22 -10.58
C SER A 97 -2.29 1.46 -11.42
N LEU A 98 -2.53 1.38 -12.72
CA LEU A 98 -2.38 2.51 -13.63
C LEU A 98 -3.66 3.35 -13.65
N ARG A 99 -3.53 4.67 -13.80
CA ARG A 99 -4.67 5.59 -13.83
C ARG A 99 -5.66 5.25 -14.94
N ASP A 100 -5.15 4.95 -16.13
CA ASP A 100 -5.95 4.69 -17.33
C ASP A 100 -6.05 3.17 -17.64
N GLY A 101 -5.67 2.32 -16.69
CA GLY A 101 -5.69 0.86 -16.83
C GLY A 101 -7.01 0.24 -16.36
N SER A 102 -7.32 -0.95 -16.89
CA SER A 102 -8.54 -1.71 -16.56
C SER A 102 -8.51 -2.42 -15.20
N GLY A 103 -7.47 -2.22 -14.39
CA GLY A 103 -7.35 -2.78 -13.05
C GLY A 103 -5.90 -2.97 -12.58
N PRO A 104 -5.71 -3.48 -11.35
CA PRO A 104 -4.39 -3.76 -10.81
C PRO A 104 -3.71 -4.92 -11.57
N GLN A 105 -2.48 -4.70 -12.01
CA GLN A 105 -1.63 -5.72 -12.63
C GLN A 105 -0.67 -6.30 -11.59
N ALA A 106 -0.67 -7.63 -11.46
CA ALA A 106 0.26 -8.32 -10.59
C ALA A 106 1.58 -8.57 -11.32
N VAL A 107 2.68 -8.10 -10.73
CA VAL A 107 4.05 -8.32 -11.20
C VAL A 107 4.81 -9.09 -10.13
N ARG A 108 5.58 -10.08 -10.55
CA ARG A 108 6.40 -10.90 -9.65
C ARG A 108 7.44 -10.08 -8.91
N SER A 109 7.68 -10.40 -7.63
CA SER A 109 8.64 -9.70 -6.76
C SER A 109 10.07 -9.76 -7.27
N GLU A 110 10.40 -10.83 -8.02
CA GLU A 110 11.74 -11.06 -8.57
C GLU A 110 12.05 -10.13 -9.75
N HIS A 111 11.04 -9.44 -10.29
CA HIS A 111 11.14 -8.63 -11.49
C HIS A 111 10.67 -7.18 -11.28
N PRO A 112 11.32 -6.40 -10.39
CA PRO A 112 10.99 -4.99 -10.16
C PRO A 112 11.12 -4.13 -11.43
N GLU A 113 11.96 -4.54 -12.38
CA GLU A 113 12.12 -3.90 -13.69
C GLU A 113 10.84 -3.94 -14.55
N GLN A 114 10.02 -4.99 -14.40
CA GLN A 114 8.75 -5.10 -15.13
C GLN A 114 7.74 -4.06 -14.63
N VAL A 115 7.74 -3.76 -13.32
CA VAL A 115 6.92 -2.67 -12.76
C VAL A 115 7.27 -1.34 -13.41
N VAL A 116 8.57 -1.06 -13.54
CA VAL A 116 9.06 0.17 -14.18
C VAL A 116 8.67 0.19 -15.66
N ALA A 117 8.83 -0.92 -16.38
CA ALA A 117 8.45 -1.01 -17.78
C ALA A 117 6.96 -0.73 -18.01
N LEU A 118 6.08 -1.25 -17.15
CA LEU A 118 4.64 -0.97 -17.20
C LEU A 118 4.32 0.51 -16.99
N ILE A 119 4.98 1.14 -16.01
CA ILE A 119 4.79 2.57 -15.70
C ILE A 119 5.31 3.45 -16.84
N VAL A 120 6.45 3.08 -17.44
CA VAL A 120 7.01 3.78 -18.60
C VAL A 120 6.10 3.64 -19.82
N ALA A 121 5.59 2.43 -20.08
CA ALA A 121 4.65 2.19 -21.19
C ALA A 121 3.38 3.04 -21.01
N ALA A 122 2.84 3.12 -19.80
CA ALA A 122 1.67 3.94 -19.47
C ALA A 122 1.92 5.45 -19.57
N ARG A 123 3.19 5.90 -19.65
CA ARG A 123 3.54 7.32 -19.83
C ARG A 123 3.58 7.74 -21.31
N GLY A 124 3.72 6.79 -22.23
CA GLY A 124 3.76 7.03 -23.67
C GLY A 124 2.44 6.78 -24.41
N ALA A 125 1.43 6.24 -23.72
CA ALA A 125 0.06 6.09 -24.22
C ALA A 125 -0.77 7.36 -23.97
#